data_AF-A0A9Q5MXH9-F1
#
_entry.id   AF-A0A9Q5MXH9-F1
#
_cell.length_a   1.000
_cell.length_b   1.000
_cell.length_c   1.000
_cell.angle_alpha   90.00
_cell.angle_beta   90.00
_cell.angle_gamma   90.00
#
_symmetry.space_group_name_H-M   'P 1'
#
loop_
_entity.id
_entity.type
_entity.pdbx_description
1 polymer ?
#
loop_
_entity_poly.entity_id
_entity_poly.type
_entity_poly.pdbx_seq_one_letter_code
_entity_poly.pdbx_strand_id
1 'polypeptide(L)'
;MSGRRSPNPSSRSSGKQSAQQAKQKKVPAELITYSLNGEMVYVEPARDYEQALDFAQNVFPQLVEISRTRIGFLVNVRVNGALRKVRIAPMAWPRVLQSLATYEIIELSILPELRASHSETELATSSRNSGATIATEEAPPKYGSANMLGADLCNPFSDNSMLHDSEKSPYFTLETPGAQQLPPSPTVKRCTSAFSWFSRRN
;
A
#
# COMPACT_ATOMS: atom_id res chain seq x y z
N MET A 1 6.09 20.09 63.87
CA MET A 1 7.39 20.48 63.29
C MET A 1 7.38 20.16 61.82
N SER A 2 7.73 21.16 61.02
CA SER A 2 7.63 21.24 59.57
C SER A 2 8.61 20.31 58.85
N GLY A 3 8.21 19.79 57.69
CA GLY A 3 9.08 19.03 56.80
C GLY A 3 8.65 19.10 55.34
N ARG A 4 8.58 20.33 54.80
CA ARG A 4 8.36 20.59 53.36
C ARG A 4 9.63 20.20 52.59
N ARG A 5 9.54 19.25 51.64
CA ARG A 5 10.57 19.06 50.60
C ARG A 5 9.96 19.37 49.23
N SER A 6 10.66 20.26 48.53
CA SER A 6 10.27 20.96 47.31
C SER A 6 10.15 20.04 46.08
N PRO A 7 9.25 20.35 45.13
CA PRO A 7 9.29 19.80 43.79
C PRO A 7 10.38 20.52 42.97
N ASN A 8 11.19 19.74 42.27
CA ASN A 8 12.26 20.22 41.37
C ASN A 8 11.67 20.41 39.95
N PRO A 9 11.59 21.65 39.40
CA PRO A 9 11.08 21.88 38.06
C PRO A 9 12.21 21.70 37.02
N SER A 10 12.45 20.45 36.61
CA SER A 10 13.32 20.18 35.46
C SER A 10 12.62 20.64 34.18
N SER A 11 12.98 21.86 33.77
CA SER A 11 12.60 22.53 32.54
C SER A 11 13.10 21.72 31.33
N ARG A 12 12.25 20.84 30.80
CA ARG A 12 12.51 20.12 29.55
C ARG A 12 12.29 21.10 28.41
N SER A 13 13.38 21.61 27.87
CA SER A 13 13.40 22.46 26.69
C SER A 13 12.77 21.71 25.51
N SER A 14 11.65 22.23 25.04
CA SER A 14 11.04 21.88 23.76
C SER A 14 11.95 22.37 22.63
N GLY A 15 13.06 21.66 22.42
CA GLY A 15 13.90 21.80 21.25
C GLY A 15 13.06 21.47 20.03
N LYS A 16 12.64 22.52 19.31
CA LYS A 16 12.09 22.45 17.96
C LYS A 16 13.14 21.79 17.05
N GLN A 17 13.18 20.46 17.03
CA GLN A 17 13.81 19.70 15.95
C GLN A 17 12.90 19.82 14.73
N SER A 18 12.92 21.00 14.11
CA SER A 18 12.44 21.16 12.74
C SER A 18 13.28 20.23 11.88
N ALA A 19 12.64 19.15 11.45
CA ALA A 19 13.13 18.12 10.58
C ALA A 19 13.64 18.71 9.28
N GLN A 20 14.91 19.08 9.24
CA GLN A 20 15.68 19.07 8.02
C GLN A 20 15.98 17.60 7.71
N GLN A 21 14.94 16.85 7.29
CA GLN A 21 15.15 15.68 6.46
C GLN A 21 15.79 16.21 5.17
N ALA A 22 17.13 16.28 5.18
CA ALA A 22 17.91 16.50 3.98
C ALA A 22 17.35 15.55 2.93
N LYS A 23 16.83 16.11 1.83
CA LYS A 23 16.35 15.36 0.66
C LYS A 23 17.53 14.58 0.09
N GLN A 24 17.87 13.46 0.72
CA GLN A 24 18.82 12.53 0.16
C GLN A 24 18.20 12.05 -1.14
N LYS A 25 18.95 12.23 -2.22
CA LYS A 25 18.59 11.78 -3.56
C LYS A 25 18.49 10.25 -3.49
N LYS A 26 17.29 9.72 -3.22
CA LYS A 26 17.06 8.27 -3.16
C LYS A 26 17.39 7.69 -4.52
N VAL A 27 18.38 6.83 -4.55
CA VAL A 27 18.65 5.97 -5.71
C VAL A 27 17.48 4.99 -5.78
N PRO A 28 16.84 4.81 -6.94
CA PRO A 28 15.78 3.82 -7.09
C PRO A 28 16.34 2.42 -6.77
N ALA A 29 15.49 1.53 -6.26
CA ALA A 29 15.90 0.16 -5.97
C ALA A 29 16.43 -0.52 -7.24
N GLU A 30 17.60 -1.16 -7.15
CA GLU A 30 18.19 -1.90 -8.27
C GLU A 30 17.63 -3.33 -8.37
N LEU A 31 17.21 -3.89 -7.23
CA LEU A 31 16.67 -5.24 -7.12
C LEU A 31 15.54 -5.26 -6.10
N ILE A 32 14.50 -6.05 -6.36
CA ILE A 32 13.38 -6.28 -5.45
C ILE A 32 13.16 -7.79 -5.27
N THR A 33 12.40 -8.16 -4.25
CA THR A 33 12.10 -9.57 -3.95
C THR A 33 10.61 -9.81 -4.04
N TYR A 34 10.16 -10.73 -4.89
CA TYR A 34 8.78 -11.20 -4.86
C TYR A 34 8.63 -12.35 -3.88
N SER A 35 7.53 -12.35 -3.12
CA SER A 35 7.21 -13.45 -2.21
C SER A 35 5.79 -13.97 -2.40
N LEU A 36 5.65 -15.29 -2.54
CA LEU A 36 4.36 -15.97 -2.67
C LEU A 36 4.37 -17.23 -1.82
N ASN A 37 3.45 -17.33 -0.85
CA ASN A 37 3.33 -18.50 0.05
C ASN A 37 4.65 -18.89 0.77
N GLY A 38 5.50 -17.92 1.07
CA GLY A 38 6.80 -18.14 1.74
C GLY A 38 7.96 -18.44 0.80
N GLU A 39 7.71 -18.67 -0.49
CA GLU A 39 8.76 -18.69 -1.52
C GLU A 39 9.19 -17.25 -1.84
N MET A 40 10.47 -17.03 -2.11
CA MET A 40 11.04 -15.71 -2.37
C MET A 40 12.00 -15.74 -3.56
N VAL A 41 11.83 -14.82 -4.51
CA VAL A 41 12.63 -14.72 -5.73
C VAL A 41 13.06 -13.28 -5.96
N TYR A 42 14.36 -13.06 -6.19
CA TYR A 42 14.88 -11.75 -6.57
C TYR A 42 14.61 -11.46 -8.04
N VAL A 43 14.10 -10.27 -8.33
CA VAL A 43 13.75 -9.83 -9.68
C VAL A 43 14.17 -8.38 -9.89
N GLU A 44 14.40 -8.03 -11.16
CA GLU A 44 14.57 -6.63 -11.54
C GLU A 44 13.26 -5.85 -11.33
N PRO A 45 13.32 -4.59 -10.89
CA PRO A 45 12.13 -3.75 -10.76
C PRO A 45 11.46 -3.52 -12.12
N ALA A 46 10.21 -3.94 -12.24
CA ALA A 46 9.40 -3.71 -13.43
C ALA A 46 9.06 -2.22 -13.60
N ARG A 47 9.11 -1.71 -14.84
CA ARG A 47 8.84 -0.30 -15.16
C ARG A 47 7.38 0.09 -14.93
N ASP A 48 6.47 -0.85 -15.18
CA ASP A 48 5.04 -0.69 -15.01
C ASP A 48 4.42 -1.93 -14.34
N TYR A 49 3.12 -1.82 -14.02
CA TYR A 49 2.39 -2.86 -13.31
C TYR A 49 2.17 -4.12 -14.16
N GLU A 50 1.99 -3.98 -15.47
CA GLU A 50 1.75 -5.11 -16.38
C GLU A 50 3.02 -5.95 -16.54
N GLN A 51 4.17 -5.31 -16.70
CA GLN A 51 5.46 -5.97 -16.70
C GLN A 51 5.74 -6.68 -15.37
N ALA A 52 5.29 -6.11 -14.24
CA ALA A 52 5.40 -6.77 -12.95
C ALA A 52 4.60 -8.08 -12.90
N LEU A 53 3.40 -8.09 -13.51
CA LEU A 53 2.58 -9.29 -13.64
C LEU A 53 3.25 -10.34 -14.54
N ASP A 54 3.84 -9.92 -15.65
CA ASP A 54 4.61 -10.82 -16.54
C ASP A 54 5.78 -11.47 -15.78
N PHE A 55 6.54 -10.68 -15.01
CA PHE A 55 7.63 -11.18 -14.18
C PHE A 55 7.12 -12.15 -13.12
N ALA A 56 6.03 -11.81 -12.43
CA ALA A 56 5.43 -12.67 -11.41
C ALA A 56 4.97 -14.02 -11.98
N GLN A 57 4.30 -14.04 -13.14
CA GLN A 57 3.88 -15.29 -13.79
C GLN A 57 5.06 -16.10 -14.33
N ASN A 58 6.12 -15.44 -14.80
CA ASN A 58 7.32 -16.11 -15.28
C ASN A 58 8.11 -16.80 -14.14
N VAL A 59 8.23 -16.14 -12.99
CA VAL A 59 8.99 -16.70 -11.84
C VAL A 59 8.16 -17.62 -10.95
N PHE A 60 6.82 -17.49 -10.96
CA PHE A 60 5.91 -18.37 -10.24
C PHE A 60 4.93 -19.06 -11.20
N PRO A 61 5.25 -20.27 -11.70
CA PRO A 61 4.42 -20.99 -12.67
C PRO A 61 2.96 -21.21 -12.21
N GLN A 62 2.73 -21.32 -10.90
CA GLN A 62 1.38 -21.44 -10.32
C GLN A 62 0.48 -20.21 -10.55
N LEU A 63 1.05 -19.07 -10.96
CA LEU A 63 0.30 -17.87 -11.31
C LEU A 63 -0.08 -17.81 -12.80
N VAL A 64 0.46 -18.70 -13.66
CA VAL A 64 0.20 -18.69 -15.11
C VAL A 64 -1.28 -18.96 -15.42
N GLU A 65 -1.92 -19.84 -14.65
CA GLU A 65 -3.34 -20.16 -14.79
C GLU A 65 -4.26 -19.11 -14.17
N ILE A 66 -3.71 -18.22 -13.33
CA ILE A 66 -4.48 -17.21 -12.61
C ILE A 66 -4.62 -15.96 -13.48
N SER A 67 -5.85 -15.48 -13.64
CA SER A 67 -6.11 -14.22 -14.33
C SER A 67 -5.36 -13.06 -13.67
N ARG A 68 -4.73 -12.22 -14.51
CA ARG A 68 -3.96 -11.03 -14.09
C ARG A 68 -4.72 -10.12 -13.14
N THR A 69 -6.03 -9.98 -13.34
CA THR A 69 -6.90 -9.12 -12.51
C THR A 69 -7.02 -9.62 -11.06
N ARG A 70 -6.73 -10.91 -10.82
CA ARG A 70 -6.77 -11.55 -9.52
C ARG A 70 -5.41 -11.51 -8.80
N ILE A 71 -4.32 -11.19 -9.48
CA ILE A 71 -3.00 -11.10 -8.87
C ILE A 71 -2.84 -9.70 -8.27
N GLY A 72 -2.50 -9.63 -6.99
CA GLY A 72 -2.29 -8.37 -6.28
C GLY A 72 -0.92 -8.33 -5.61
N PHE A 73 -0.22 -7.20 -5.77
CA PHE A 73 1.04 -6.91 -5.08
C PHE A 73 0.77 -6.18 -3.76
N LEU A 74 1.46 -6.59 -2.69
CA LEU A 74 1.36 -6.00 -1.36
C LEU A 74 2.74 -5.63 -0.84
N VAL A 75 2.76 -4.57 -0.04
CA VAL A 75 3.95 -4.07 0.65
C VAL A 75 3.62 -3.89 2.13
N ASN A 76 4.60 -4.16 2.99
CA ASN A 76 4.48 -3.87 4.41
C ASN A 76 4.78 -2.40 4.67
N VAL A 77 3.81 -1.68 5.20
CA VAL A 77 3.96 -0.28 5.60
C VAL A 77 3.71 -0.14 7.09
N ARG A 78 4.38 0.83 7.72
CA ARG A 78 4.19 1.12 9.14
C ARG A 78 3.18 2.26 9.30
N VAL A 79 2.00 1.95 9.83
CA VAL A 79 0.92 2.91 10.09
C VAL A 79 0.67 2.91 11.59
N ASN A 80 0.85 4.06 12.25
CA ASN A 80 0.69 4.21 13.70
C ASN A 80 1.52 3.20 14.52
N GLY A 81 2.77 2.97 14.10
CA GLY A 81 3.70 2.05 14.77
C GLY A 81 3.49 0.56 14.46
N ALA A 82 2.33 0.17 13.91
CA ALA A 82 2.01 -1.20 13.52
C ALA A 82 2.37 -1.47 12.05
N LEU A 83 2.86 -2.69 11.76
CA LEU A 83 3.06 -3.16 10.39
C LEU A 83 1.71 -3.59 9.79
N ARG A 84 1.40 -3.10 8.60
CA ARG A 84 0.19 -3.42 7.84
C ARG A 84 0.57 -3.75 6.40
N LYS A 85 -0.07 -4.77 5.83
CA LYS A 85 0.02 -5.07 4.40
C LYS A 85 -0.92 -4.15 3.65
N VAL A 86 -0.41 -3.46 2.64
CA VAL A 86 -1.19 -2.57 1.77
C VAL A 86 -1.01 -3.00 0.32
N ARG A 87 -2.14 -3.13 -0.38
CA ARG A 87 -2.16 -3.47 -1.80
C ARG A 87 -1.72 -2.28 -2.65
N ILE A 88 -0.85 -2.54 -3.63
CA ILE A 88 -0.38 -1.55 -4.60
C ILE A 88 -1.37 -1.54 -5.78
N ALA A 89 -1.98 -0.38 -6.02
CA ALA A 89 -2.79 -0.16 -7.21
C ALA A 89 -1.90 0.10 -8.45
N PRO A 90 -2.33 -0.25 -9.67
CA PRO A 90 -1.55 -0.03 -10.89
C PRO A 90 -1.03 1.40 -11.06
N MET A 91 -1.86 2.40 -10.79
CA MET A 91 -1.49 3.82 -10.87
C MET A 91 -0.43 4.26 -9.84
N ALA A 92 -0.32 3.55 -8.71
CA ALA A 92 0.64 3.86 -7.65
C ALA A 92 1.99 3.17 -7.85
N TRP A 93 2.07 2.18 -8.74
CA TRP A 93 3.26 1.37 -8.99
C TRP A 93 4.56 2.18 -9.18
N PRO A 94 4.65 3.13 -10.13
CA PRO A 94 5.90 3.87 -10.35
C PRO A 94 6.32 4.67 -9.13
N ARG A 95 5.35 5.16 -8.35
CA ARG A 95 5.64 5.94 -7.13
C ARG A 95 6.12 5.05 -5.99
N VAL A 96 5.54 3.86 -5.84
CA VAL A 96 5.94 2.89 -4.83
C VAL A 96 7.36 2.41 -5.11
N LEU A 97 7.69 2.03 -6.34
CA LEU A 97 9.04 1.56 -6.70
C LEU A 97 10.15 2.57 -6.40
N GLN A 98 9.91 3.87 -6.63
CA GLN A 98 10.87 4.92 -6.28
C GLN A 98 11.12 5.03 -4.77
N SER A 99 10.18 4.57 -3.95
CA SER A 99 10.25 4.66 -2.50
C SER A 99 10.87 3.44 -1.83
N LEU A 100 10.83 2.28 -2.50
CA LEU A 100 11.32 1.00 -1.99
C LEU A 100 12.84 1.01 -1.81
N ALA A 101 13.31 0.25 -0.83
CA ALA A 101 14.73 -0.03 -0.67
C ALA A 101 15.16 -1.16 -1.63
N THR A 102 16.46 -1.27 -1.89
CA THR A 102 17.01 -2.45 -2.56
C THR A 102 16.72 -3.70 -1.71
N TYR A 103 16.32 -4.78 -2.35
CA TYR A 103 15.89 -6.05 -1.76
C TYR A 103 14.58 -5.99 -0.97
N GLU A 104 13.79 -4.92 -1.12
CA GLU A 104 12.47 -4.83 -0.51
C GLU A 104 11.57 -5.99 -0.95
N ILE A 105 10.74 -6.49 -0.03
CA ILE A 105 9.87 -7.64 -0.26
C ILE A 105 8.49 -7.15 -0.69
N ILE A 106 8.09 -7.52 -1.90
CA ILE A 106 6.74 -7.37 -2.42
C ILE A 106 6.05 -8.72 -2.36
N GLU A 107 5.01 -8.81 -1.53
CA GLU A 107 4.22 -10.03 -1.40
C GLU A 107 3.17 -10.10 -2.51
N LEU A 108 2.97 -11.29 -3.07
CA LEU A 108 1.94 -11.59 -4.05
C LEU A 108 0.77 -12.26 -3.35
N SER A 109 -0.44 -11.78 -3.62
CA SER A 109 -1.68 -12.44 -3.18
C SER A 109 -2.61 -12.72 -4.34
N ILE A 110 -3.37 -13.80 -4.23
CA ILE A 110 -4.40 -14.17 -5.17
C ILE A 110 -5.74 -13.73 -4.59
N LEU A 111 -6.40 -12.80 -5.26
CA LEU A 111 -7.71 -12.30 -4.89
C LEU A 111 -8.78 -13.37 -5.15
N PRO A 112 -9.83 -13.43 -4.33
CA PRO A 112 -10.97 -14.29 -4.60
C PRO A 112 -11.60 -13.87 -5.93
N GLU A 113 -12.09 -14.86 -6.67
CA GLU A 113 -12.90 -14.59 -7.85
C GLU A 113 -14.12 -13.80 -7.40
N LEU A 114 -14.27 -12.57 -7.91
CA LEU A 114 -15.53 -11.85 -7.80
C LEU A 114 -16.52 -12.66 -8.61
N ARG A 115 -17.22 -13.59 -7.95
CA ARG A 115 -18.49 -14.05 -8.47
C ARG A 115 -19.29 -12.78 -8.60
N ALA A 116 -19.48 -12.32 -9.84
CA ALA A 116 -20.46 -11.31 -10.13
C ALA A 116 -21.75 -11.88 -9.55
N SER A 117 -22.09 -11.46 -8.33
CA SER A 117 -23.44 -11.53 -7.87
C SER A 117 -24.15 -10.68 -8.90
N HIS A 118 -24.69 -11.35 -9.91
CA HIS A 118 -25.78 -10.86 -10.71
C HIS A 118 -26.86 -10.55 -9.69
N SER A 119 -26.73 -9.39 -9.04
CA SER A 119 -27.84 -8.69 -8.46
C SER A 119 -28.65 -8.37 -9.69
N GLU A 120 -29.57 -9.28 -9.98
CA GLU A 120 -30.69 -9.18 -10.89
C GLU A 120 -31.45 -7.91 -10.50
N THR A 121 -30.88 -6.76 -10.85
CA THR A 121 -31.57 -5.48 -10.89
C THR A 121 -32.21 -5.43 -12.26
N GLU A 122 -32.99 -6.47 -12.56
CA GLU A 122 -33.96 -6.48 -13.63
C GLU A 122 -35.15 -5.67 -13.12
N LEU A 123 -35.00 -4.34 -13.08
CA LEU A 123 -36.14 -3.44 -13.02
C LEU A 123 -36.12 -2.57 -14.27
N ALA A 124 -36.66 -3.18 -15.32
CA ALA A 124 -37.52 -2.55 -16.30
C ALA A 124 -37.08 -1.14 -16.76
N THR A 125 -36.15 -1.06 -17.70
CA THR A 125 -36.21 0.00 -18.72
C THR A 125 -36.47 -0.62 -20.07
N SER A 126 -37.65 -1.24 -20.16
CA SER A 126 -38.32 -1.45 -21.43
C SER A 126 -38.75 -0.08 -21.94
N SER A 127 -37.87 0.60 -22.67
CA SER A 127 -38.27 1.73 -23.51
C SER A 127 -37.75 1.47 -24.91
N ARG A 128 -38.64 0.83 -25.68
CA ARG A 128 -38.74 0.88 -27.13
C ARG A 128 -37.92 2.02 -27.74
N ASN A 129 -36.98 1.68 -28.60
CA ASN A 129 -36.76 2.47 -29.81
C ASN A 129 -36.51 1.52 -30.98
N SER A 130 -37.63 1.11 -31.57
CA SER A 130 -37.68 0.51 -32.89
C SER A 130 -37.61 1.62 -33.93
N GLY A 131 -36.63 1.55 -34.82
CA GLY A 131 -36.77 2.05 -36.20
C GLY A 131 -36.29 3.48 -36.49
N ALA A 132 -35.11 3.57 -37.09
CA ALA A 132 -34.78 4.52 -38.17
C ALA A 132 -33.44 4.06 -38.79
N THR A 133 -33.49 3.18 -39.80
CA THR A 133 -33.22 3.50 -41.22
C THR A 133 -31.77 3.89 -41.54
N ILE A 134 -31.18 2.98 -42.30
CA ILE A 134 -29.95 3.04 -43.08
C ILE A 134 -29.98 4.22 -44.07
N ALA A 135 -28.87 4.95 -44.14
CA ALA A 135 -28.35 5.85 -45.20
C ALA A 135 -27.49 6.91 -44.49
N THR A 136 -26.40 7.51 -44.97
CA THR A 136 -25.61 7.51 -46.20
C THR A 136 -24.45 8.49 -45.90
N GLU A 137 -23.39 8.43 -46.70
CA GLU A 137 -22.37 9.50 -46.89
C GLU A 137 -21.21 9.61 -45.89
N GLU A 138 -20.14 8.92 -46.29
CA GLU A 138 -18.77 9.43 -46.42
C GLU A 138 -18.65 10.97 -46.51
N ALA A 139 -18.13 11.59 -45.45
CA ALA A 139 -17.45 12.88 -45.55
C ALA A 139 -16.24 12.91 -44.58
N PRO A 140 -15.04 13.29 -45.04
CA PRO A 140 -13.86 13.35 -44.19
C PRO A 140 -13.97 14.50 -43.16
N PRO A 141 -13.60 14.28 -41.88
CA PRO A 141 -13.51 15.38 -40.93
C PRO A 141 -12.40 16.33 -41.34
N LYS A 142 -12.80 17.55 -41.72
CA LYS A 142 -11.93 18.70 -41.95
C LYS A 142 -11.14 18.99 -40.66
N TYR A 143 -9.84 18.72 -40.66
CA TYR A 143 -8.93 19.20 -39.62
C TYR A 143 -8.82 20.72 -39.71
N GLY A 144 -9.63 21.39 -38.89
CA GLY A 144 -9.54 22.82 -38.63
C GLY A 144 -8.35 23.12 -37.73
N SER A 145 -7.29 23.62 -38.34
CA SER A 145 -6.21 24.37 -37.70
C SER A 145 -6.77 25.68 -37.13
N ALA A 146 -6.49 26.00 -35.86
CA ALA A 146 -6.14 27.35 -35.37
C ALA A 146 -6.19 27.44 -33.83
N ASN A 147 -5.03 27.78 -33.27
CA ASN A 147 -4.79 28.74 -32.18
C ASN A 147 -5.72 28.77 -30.96
N MET A 148 -5.15 28.58 -29.77
CA MET A 148 -5.39 29.45 -28.61
C MET A 148 -4.22 29.31 -27.61
N LEU A 149 -3.25 30.21 -27.78
CA LEU A 149 -2.43 30.73 -26.69
C LEU A 149 -3.36 31.39 -25.65
N GLY A 150 -3.16 31.15 -24.35
CA GLY A 150 -3.65 32.08 -23.34
C GLY A 150 -3.97 31.48 -21.97
N ALA A 151 -3.37 32.11 -20.96
CA ALA A 151 -3.71 32.12 -19.53
C ALA A 151 -3.36 30.83 -18.76
N ASP A 152 -2.33 30.79 -17.90
CA ASP A 152 -1.98 31.74 -16.84
C ASP A 152 -3.23 32.21 -16.08
N LEU A 153 -3.77 31.32 -15.24
CA LEU A 153 -4.60 31.72 -14.10
C LEU A 153 -4.16 30.96 -12.85
N CYS A 154 -3.80 31.79 -11.88
CA CYS A 154 -3.44 31.49 -10.51
C CYS A 154 -4.49 30.63 -9.81
N ASN A 155 -4.05 29.67 -8.99
CA ASN A 155 -4.84 29.18 -7.86
C ASN A 155 -4.21 29.67 -6.56
N PRO A 156 -4.73 30.76 -5.95
CA PRO A 156 -4.42 31.10 -4.57
C PRO A 156 -5.35 30.34 -3.63
N PHE A 157 -4.79 29.92 -2.49
CA PHE A 157 -5.48 29.76 -1.22
C PHE A 157 -6.73 28.85 -1.15
N SER A 158 -6.55 27.72 -0.48
CA SER A 158 -7.56 27.26 0.48
C SER A 158 -6.85 26.82 1.75
N ASP A 159 -6.70 27.81 2.61
CA ASP A 159 -6.45 27.67 4.05
C ASP A 159 -7.72 27.08 4.66
N ASN A 160 -7.68 25.78 4.99
CA ASN A 160 -8.69 25.16 5.85
C ASN A 160 -8.00 24.81 7.17
N SER A 161 -7.74 25.83 7.96
CA SER A 161 -7.62 25.72 9.41
C SER A 161 -9.01 25.87 10.06
N MET A 162 -9.14 25.24 11.22
CA MET A 162 -10.26 25.32 12.16
C MET A 162 -11.57 24.64 11.77
N LEU A 163 -11.79 23.43 12.29
CA LEU A 163 -13.08 23.13 12.92
C LEU A 163 -12.99 21.99 13.96
N HIS A 164 -13.03 22.45 15.21
CA HIS A 164 -13.73 21.92 16.39
C HIS A 164 -13.50 20.49 16.88
N ASP A 165 -13.06 20.48 18.14
CA ASP A 165 -13.36 19.52 19.20
C ASP A 165 -14.63 18.70 18.95
N SER A 166 -14.47 17.37 18.90
CA SER A 166 -15.54 16.45 19.22
C SER A 166 -15.00 15.47 20.25
N GLU A 167 -15.06 15.91 21.50
CA GLU A 167 -15.04 15.06 22.68
C GLU A 167 -16.21 14.05 22.63
N LYS A 168 -16.06 12.95 23.38
CA LYS A 168 -16.99 11.82 23.56
C LYS A 168 -17.01 10.77 22.45
N SER A 169 -15.99 9.91 22.48
CA SER A 169 -16.18 8.51 22.11
C SER A 169 -16.63 7.73 23.36
N PRO A 170 -17.75 6.97 23.30
CA PRO A 170 -18.20 6.15 24.41
C PRO A 170 -17.20 5.02 24.66
N TYR A 171 -16.90 4.77 25.93
CA TYR A 171 -16.17 3.59 26.40
C TYR A 171 -16.88 2.33 25.89
N PHE A 172 -16.32 1.69 24.86
CA PHE A 172 -16.63 0.30 24.57
C PHE A 172 -15.87 -0.56 25.59
N THR A 173 -16.59 -1.03 26.60
CA THR A 173 -16.14 -2.13 27.45
C THR A 173 -16.07 -3.37 26.57
N LEU A 174 -14.86 -3.74 26.14
CA LEU A 174 -14.60 -5.05 25.56
C LEU A 174 -14.79 -6.06 26.70
N GLU A 175 -15.93 -6.75 26.70
CA GLU A 175 -16.05 -8.02 27.42
C GLU A 175 -14.99 -8.95 26.86
N THR A 176 -13.98 -9.25 27.68
CA THR A 176 -12.97 -10.26 27.43
C THR A 176 -13.69 -11.61 27.35
N PRO A 177 -13.83 -12.26 26.18
CA PRO A 177 -14.34 -13.62 26.12
C PRO A 177 -13.41 -14.50 26.96
N GLY A 178 -14.02 -15.29 27.84
CA GLY A 178 -13.35 -16.09 28.86
C GLY A 178 -12.14 -16.82 28.30
N ALA A 179 -11.05 -16.79 29.09
CA ALA A 179 -9.82 -17.50 28.81
C ALA A 179 -10.11 -18.98 28.56
N GLN A 180 -10.23 -19.37 27.28
CA GLN A 180 -10.07 -20.76 26.91
C GLN A 180 -8.63 -21.13 27.22
N GLN A 181 -8.49 -22.00 28.20
CA GLN A 181 -7.26 -22.59 28.68
C GLN A 181 -6.56 -23.28 27.50
N LEU A 182 -5.61 -22.57 26.89
CA LEU A 182 -4.72 -23.10 25.87
C LEU A 182 -3.93 -24.28 26.47
N PRO A 183 -3.79 -25.41 25.76
CA PRO A 183 -2.91 -26.48 26.19
C PRO A 183 -1.48 -25.96 26.36
N PRO A 184 -0.72 -26.46 27.35
CA PRO A 184 0.63 -25.99 27.61
C PRO A 184 1.47 -26.13 26.34
N SER A 185 2.04 -25.00 25.90
CA SER A 185 2.96 -24.98 24.77
C SER A 185 4.14 -25.93 25.01
N PRO A 186 4.58 -26.69 24.01
CA PRO A 186 5.77 -27.53 24.15
C PRO A 186 6.97 -26.65 24.48
N THR A 187 7.58 -26.91 25.64
CA THR A 187 8.83 -26.27 26.07
C THR A 187 9.91 -26.63 25.06
N VAL A 188 10.14 -25.74 24.07
CA VAL A 188 11.28 -25.85 23.17
C VAL A 188 12.52 -25.60 24.01
N LYS A 189 13.20 -26.68 24.41
CA LYS A 189 14.51 -26.63 25.02
C LYS A 189 15.46 -25.96 24.03
N ARG A 190 15.76 -24.67 24.27
CA ARG A 190 16.83 -23.97 23.57
C ARG A 190 18.14 -24.67 23.89
N CYS A 191 18.61 -25.51 22.96
CA CYS A 191 19.99 -25.97 22.97
C CYS A 191 20.88 -24.75 22.69
N THR A 192 21.36 -24.11 23.75
CA THR A 192 22.51 -23.20 23.70
C THR A 192 23.76 -24.04 23.47
N SER A 193 23.91 -24.57 22.26
CA SER A 193 25.16 -25.19 21.82
C SER A 193 26.09 -24.11 21.30
N ALA A 194 27.29 -24.11 21.85
CA ALA A 194 28.35 -23.13 21.64
C ALA A 194 28.83 -23.10 20.18
N PHE A 195 28.68 -21.95 19.52
CA PHE A 195 29.44 -21.61 18.33
C PHE A 195 30.67 -20.80 18.72
N SER A 196 31.68 -21.50 19.25
CA SER A 196 33.05 -20.99 19.37
C SER A 196 33.86 -21.50 18.19
N TRP A 197 33.64 -20.92 17.02
CA TRP A 197 34.50 -21.14 15.85
C TRP A 197 34.44 -19.92 14.93
N PHE A 198 35.34 -18.96 15.16
CA PHE A 198 36.23 -18.38 14.14
C PHE A 198 37.08 -17.27 14.77
N SER A 199 38.18 -17.66 15.39
CA SER A 199 39.35 -16.79 15.59
C SER A 199 40.58 -17.61 15.25
N ARG A 200 40.94 -17.67 13.96
CA ARG A 200 42.30 -17.93 13.48
C ARG A 200 42.38 -17.84 11.96
N ARG A 201 43.07 -16.80 11.50
CA ARG A 201 44.09 -16.74 10.42
C ARG A 201 44.33 -15.23 10.20
N ASN A 202 45.41 -14.72 10.79
CA ASN A 202 46.71 -14.47 10.14
C ASN A 202 46.61 -13.39 9.08
#